data_AF-A0A2N2VUC2-F1
#
_entry.id   AF-A0A2N2VUC2-F1
#
_cell.length_a   1.000
_cell.length_b   1.000
_cell.length_c   1.000
_cell.angle_alpha   90.00
_cell.angle_beta   90.00
_cell.angle_gamma   90.00
#
_symmetry.space_group_name_H-M   'P 1'
#
loop_
_entity.id
_entity.type
_entity.pdbx_description
1 polymer ?
#
loop_
_entity_poly.entity_id
_entity_poly.type
_entity_poly.pdbx_seq_one_letter_code
_entity_poly.pdbx_strand_id
1 'polypeptide(L)'
;MNRYSYINWKGWTRIIIILIFLLLGLNFILQIEAFFPIIGDARDWLMVWVTIISVIIGAVIGTMLQKQYRDREIDRENQKQLLEKKILDLRGRYEELKTIIAENISILSFSNYKTLLYQVDPMISNIQLIREIHKFDKAIIDAKNRLEIFYQNDSQLIQYSIYKICFDEIVKVYNRVLDAFIKYLQKTEEAVHINTKKATQITPLLSDLDKVFISSIVFKGTDMLSDWKNKFIEVFDQQKDKMDKMSEGLNLTSKILLEYEHEEIVKIENQLSILLKKN
;
A
#
# COMPACT_ATOMS: atom_id res chain seq x y z
N MET A 1 -9.54 22.72 -25.05
CA MET A 1 -8.93 21.94 -26.16
C MET A 1 -8.26 22.93 -27.12
N ASN A 2 -7.08 23.45 -26.76
CA ASN A 2 -6.31 24.38 -27.61
C ASN A 2 -4.99 23.72 -27.99
N ARG A 3 -4.96 23.03 -29.14
CA ARG A 3 -3.71 22.60 -29.78
C ARG A 3 -3.24 23.72 -30.69
N TYR A 4 -2.64 24.76 -30.12
CA TYR A 4 -1.74 25.59 -30.92
C TYR A 4 -0.48 24.77 -31.13
N SER A 5 -0.33 24.24 -32.35
CA SER A 5 0.96 23.75 -32.81
C SER A 5 1.91 24.94 -32.71
N TYR A 6 2.87 24.89 -31.79
CA TYR A 6 4.02 25.79 -31.84
C TYR A 6 4.68 25.57 -33.19
N ILE A 7 4.41 26.48 -34.14
CA ILE A 7 5.13 26.57 -35.39
C ILE A 7 6.59 26.72 -34.97
N ASN A 8 7.40 25.71 -35.29
CA ASN A 8 8.81 25.68 -34.92
C ASN A 8 9.54 26.75 -35.73
N TRP A 9 9.47 28.00 -35.24
CA TRP A 9 9.96 29.21 -35.90
C TRP A 9 11.43 29.09 -36.30
N LYS A 10 12.23 28.38 -35.49
CA LYS A 10 13.64 28.11 -35.76
C LYS A 10 13.87 27.22 -36.99
N GLY A 11 12.91 26.38 -37.36
CA GLY A 11 12.95 25.57 -38.57
C GLY A 11 12.62 26.38 -39.81
N TRP A 12 11.55 27.19 -39.73
CA TRP A 12 11.14 28.07 -40.82
C TRP A 12 12.16 29.16 -41.15
N THR A 13 12.83 29.73 -40.14
CA THR A 13 13.90 30.71 -40.38
C THR A 13 15.09 30.11 -41.12
N ARG A 14 15.47 28.84 -40.83
CA ARG A 14 16.53 28.15 -41.59
C ARG A 14 16.14 27.91 -43.04
N ILE A 15 14.88 27.55 -43.30
CA ILE A 15 14.35 27.36 -44.66
C ILE A 15 14.38 28.68 -45.44
N ILE A 16 13.94 29.78 -44.82
CA ILE A 16 13.96 31.11 -45.41
C ILE A 16 15.40 31.55 -45.73
N ILE A 17 16.34 31.35 -44.80
CA ILE A 17 17.76 31.67 -45.02
C ILE A 17 18.33 30.89 -46.21
N ILE A 18 18.07 29.57 -46.28
CA ILE A 18 18.54 28.73 -47.39
C ILE A 18 17.93 29.19 -48.73
N LEU A 19 16.64 29.53 -48.76
CA LEU A 19 15.96 30.07 -49.94
C LEU A 19 16.54 31.41 -50.40
N ILE A 20 16.86 32.32 -49.47
CA ILE A 20 17.49 33.60 -49.78
C ILE A 20 18.89 33.38 -50.38
N PHE A 21 19.71 32.50 -49.80
CA PHE A 21 21.03 32.18 -50.35
C PHE A 21 20.94 31.49 -51.72
N LEU A 22 19.94 30.63 -51.94
CA LEU A 22 19.68 30.02 -53.25
C LEU A 22 19.29 31.07 -54.30
N LEU A 23 18.39 32.01 -53.96
CA LEU A 23 17.99 33.10 -54.86
C LEU A 23 19.17 34.04 -55.18
N LEU A 24 20.01 34.35 -54.19
CA LEU A 24 21.23 35.14 -54.40
C LEU A 24 22.24 34.41 -55.30
N GLY A 25 22.44 33.11 -55.09
CA GLY A 25 23.29 32.28 -55.95
C GLY A 25 22.77 32.18 -57.38
N LEU A 26 21.45 32.04 -57.55
CA LEU A 26 20.79 31.97 -58.85
C LEU A 26 20.90 33.29 -59.63
N ASN A 27 20.76 34.43 -58.93
CA ASN A 27 20.98 35.76 -59.48
C ASN A 27 22.45 35.97 -59.91
N PHE A 28 23.41 35.46 -59.13
CA PHE A 28 24.83 35.54 -59.46
C PHE A 28 25.17 34.71 -60.71
N ILE A 29 24.61 33.51 -60.84
CA ILE A 29 24.91 32.58 -61.95
C ILE A 29 24.23 33.00 -63.26
N LEU A 30 23.00 33.53 -63.21
CA LEU A 30 22.35 34.11 -64.40
C LEU A 30 23.15 35.30 -64.98
N GLN A 31 23.94 35.99 -64.16
CA GLN A 31 24.84 37.06 -64.61
C GLN A 31 26.18 36.55 -65.16
N ILE A 32 26.53 35.27 -64.96
CA ILE A 32 27.79 34.68 -65.45
C ILE A 32 27.79 34.50 -66.97
N GLU A 33 26.63 34.37 -67.63
CA GLU A 33 26.54 34.32 -69.10
C GLU A 33 27.15 35.57 -69.78
N ALA A 34 27.22 36.71 -69.07
CA ALA A 34 27.88 37.92 -69.58
C ALA A 34 29.42 37.82 -69.62
N PHE A 35 30.01 36.86 -68.91
CA PHE A 35 31.46 36.70 -68.74
C PHE A 35 32.01 35.37 -69.30
N PHE A 36 31.21 34.31 -69.34
CA PHE A 36 31.57 33.02 -69.93
C PHE A 36 30.38 32.46 -70.71
N PRO A 37 30.53 32.10 -72.01
CA PRO A 37 29.46 31.44 -72.75
C PRO A 37 29.20 30.07 -72.12
N ILE A 38 28.08 29.94 -71.43
CA ILE A 38 27.67 28.70 -70.78
C ILE A 38 27.14 27.74 -71.85
N ILE A 39 27.51 26.46 -71.76
CA ILE A 39 27.01 25.41 -72.65
C ILE A 39 25.58 25.05 -72.20
N GLY A 40 24.59 25.27 -73.06
CA GLY A 40 23.18 24.89 -72.86
C GLY A 40 22.21 26.08 -72.90
N ASP A 41 20.97 25.85 -73.34
CA ASP A 41 19.93 26.88 -73.41
C ASP A 41 19.45 27.28 -72.00
N ALA A 42 19.07 28.54 -71.79
CA ALA A 42 18.69 29.08 -70.47
C ALA A 42 17.54 28.28 -69.80
N ARG A 43 16.70 27.65 -70.63
CA ARG A 43 15.60 26.78 -70.20
C ARG A 43 16.09 25.48 -69.54
N ASP A 44 17.17 24.89 -70.02
CA ASP A 44 17.74 23.65 -69.48
C ASP A 44 18.39 23.92 -68.12
N TRP A 45 19.11 25.04 -68.01
CA TRP A 45 19.68 25.49 -66.74
C TRP A 45 18.61 25.82 -65.69
N LEU A 46 17.50 26.44 -66.09
CA LEU A 46 16.38 26.69 -65.20
C LEU A 46 15.77 25.39 -64.66
N MET A 47 15.64 24.35 -65.49
CA MET A 47 15.18 23.03 -65.05
C MET A 47 16.14 22.37 -64.06
N VAL A 48 17.45 22.46 -64.30
CA VAL A 48 18.48 21.95 -63.37
C VAL A 48 18.34 22.62 -61.99
N TRP A 49 18.16 23.94 -61.95
CA TRP A 49 18.00 24.68 -60.69
C TRP A 49 16.70 24.39 -59.96
N VAL A 50 15.57 24.33 -60.67
CA VAL A 50 14.29 23.93 -60.08
C VAL A 50 14.40 22.55 -59.44
N THR A 51 15.13 21.63 -60.07
CA THR A 51 15.38 20.28 -59.55
C THR A 51 16.25 20.33 -58.28
N ILE A 52 17.35 21.09 -58.28
CA ILE A 52 18.23 21.25 -57.11
C ILE A 52 17.46 21.86 -55.93
N ILE A 53 16.71 22.93 -56.15
CA ILE A 53 15.91 23.60 -55.11
C ILE A 53 14.86 22.64 -54.55
N SER A 54 14.17 21.89 -55.41
CA SER A 54 13.15 20.91 -55.01
C SER A 54 13.75 19.79 -54.16
N VAL A 55 14.93 19.28 -54.53
CA VAL A 55 15.64 18.25 -53.76
C VAL A 55 16.08 18.77 -52.39
N ILE A 56 16.62 19.98 -52.31
CA ILE A 56 17.05 20.59 -51.03
C ILE A 56 15.86 20.81 -50.11
N ILE A 57 14.76 21.39 -50.62
CA ILE A 57 13.54 21.60 -49.83
C ILE A 57 12.96 20.26 -49.36
N GLY A 58 12.92 19.26 -50.25
CA GLY A 58 12.47 17.91 -49.92
C GLY A 58 13.31 17.25 -48.82
N ALA A 59 14.63 17.35 -48.89
CA ALA A 59 15.55 16.82 -47.87
C ALA A 59 15.41 17.53 -46.52
N VAL A 60 15.24 18.85 -46.51
CA VAL A 60 15.06 19.63 -45.27
C VAL A 60 13.71 19.31 -44.61
N ILE A 61 12.63 19.26 -45.38
CA ILE A 61 11.31 18.89 -44.85
C ILE A 61 11.31 17.44 -44.39
N GLY A 62 11.90 16.52 -45.16
CA GLY A 62 12.02 15.10 -44.81
C GLY A 62 12.76 14.89 -43.49
N THR A 63 13.92 15.51 -43.31
CA THR A 63 14.70 15.43 -42.06
C THR A 63 13.99 16.08 -40.87
N MET A 64 13.28 17.19 -41.06
CA MET A 64 12.48 17.82 -40.00
C MET A 64 11.30 16.94 -39.57
N LEU A 65 10.55 16.39 -40.53
CA LEU A 65 9.45 15.48 -40.25
C LEU A 65 9.98 14.22 -39.55
N GLN A 66 11.05 13.61 -40.06
CA GLN A 66 11.65 12.43 -39.45
C GLN A 66 12.12 12.69 -38.01
N LYS A 67 12.71 13.85 -37.74
CA LYS A 67 13.08 14.25 -36.38
C LYS A 67 11.86 14.42 -35.48
N GLN A 68 10.82 15.11 -35.94
CA GLN A 68 9.58 15.28 -35.17
C GLN A 68 8.89 13.95 -34.88
N TYR A 69 8.87 13.02 -35.84
CA TYR A 69 8.34 11.68 -35.64
C TYR A 69 9.15 10.92 -34.59
N ARG A 70 10.49 10.94 -34.69
CA ARG A 70 11.38 10.28 -33.73
C ARG A 70 11.21 10.85 -32.32
N ASP A 71 11.19 12.17 -32.18
CA ASP A 71 11.06 12.82 -30.88
C ASP A 71 9.70 12.49 -30.22
N ARG A 72 8.60 12.45 -31.00
CA ARG A 72 7.28 12.00 -30.51
C ARG A 72 7.26 10.54 -30.08
N GLU A 73 7.96 9.67 -30.81
CA GLU A 73 8.01 8.24 -30.49
C GLU A 73 8.84 8.00 -29.22
N ILE A 74 9.94 8.74 -29.04
CA ILE A 74 10.74 8.71 -27.81
C ILE A 74 9.92 9.20 -26.61
N ASP A 75 9.21 10.33 -26.74
CA ASP A 75 8.35 10.86 -25.67
C ASP A 75 7.24 9.87 -25.30
N ARG A 76 6.67 9.19 -26.30
CA ARG A 76 5.64 8.16 -26.11
C ARG A 76 6.20 6.94 -25.38
N GLU A 77 7.37 6.44 -25.78
CA GLU A 77 8.01 5.29 -25.13
C GLU A 77 8.38 5.63 -23.67
N ASN A 78 8.89 6.84 -23.42
CA ASN A 78 9.14 7.32 -22.05
C ASN A 78 7.87 7.37 -21.20
N GLN A 79 6.75 7.85 -21.76
CA GLN A 79 5.46 7.87 -21.08
C GLN A 79 4.95 6.46 -20.78
N LYS A 80 5.09 5.53 -21.73
CA LYS A 80 4.72 4.13 -21.56
C LYS A 80 5.50 3.50 -20.40
N GLN A 81 6.83 3.62 -20.40
CA GLN A 81 7.69 3.09 -19.34
C GLN A 81 7.36 3.69 -17.96
N LEU A 82 7.06 4.99 -17.91
CA LEU A 82 6.65 5.66 -16.66
C LEU A 82 5.32 5.09 -16.12
N LEU A 83 4.33 4.86 -17.00
CA LEU A 83 3.05 4.27 -16.60
C LEU A 83 3.20 2.82 -16.16
N GLU A 84 3.97 2.01 -16.89
CA GLU A 84 4.25 0.61 -16.52
C GLU A 84 4.93 0.51 -15.16
N LYS A 85 5.94 1.36 -14.91
CA LYS A 85 6.60 1.42 -13.60
C LYS A 85 5.62 1.78 -12.49
N LYS A 86 4.76 2.79 -12.70
CA LYS A 86 3.74 3.17 -11.71
C LYS A 86 2.76 2.04 -11.41
N ILE A 87 2.34 1.28 -12.42
CA ILE A 87 1.45 0.12 -12.23
C ILE A 87 2.14 -0.94 -11.37
N LEU A 88 3.42 -1.23 -11.65
CA LEU A 88 4.19 -2.19 -10.88
C LEU A 88 4.33 -1.78 -9.40
N ASP A 89 4.68 -0.51 -9.16
CA ASP A 89 4.81 0.04 -7.81
C ASP A 89 3.48 -0.01 -7.04
N LEU A 90 2.37 0.39 -7.68
CA LEU A 90 1.03 0.34 -7.08
C LEU A 90 0.55 -1.10 -6.80
N ARG A 91 0.84 -2.05 -7.69
CA ARG A 91 0.52 -3.47 -7.47
C ARG A 91 1.32 -4.06 -6.31
N GLY A 92 2.59 -3.69 -6.18
CA GLY A 92 3.42 -4.07 -5.04
C GLY A 92 2.83 -3.54 -3.72
N ARG A 93 2.46 -2.26 -3.70
CA ARG A 93 1.78 -1.62 -2.57
C ARG A 93 0.47 -2.32 -2.20
N TYR A 94 -0.36 -2.66 -3.19
CA TYR A 94 -1.63 -3.34 -2.99
C TYR A 94 -1.46 -4.72 -2.33
N GLU A 95 -0.51 -5.55 -2.79
CA GLU A 95 -0.28 -6.87 -2.19
C GLU A 95 0.30 -6.78 -0.77
N GLU A 96 1.18 -5.81 -0.51
CA GLU A 96 1.68 -5.55 0.83
C GLU A 96 0.53 -5.14 1.78
N LEU A 97 -0.31 -4.19 1.36
CA LEU A 97 -1.47 -3.76 2.13
C LEU A 97 -2.43 -4.92 2.42
N LYS A 98 -2.72 -5.74 1.41
CA LYS A 98 -3.58 -6.93 1.55
C LYS A 98 -3.02 -7.90 2.59
N THR A 99 -1.70 -8.07 2.62
CA THR A 99 -1.01 -8.90 3.61
C THR A 99 -1.17 -8.31 5.01
N ILE A 100 -0.89 -7.02 5.18
CA ILE A 100 -1.06 -6.30 6.46
C ILE A 100 -2.50 -6.41 6.97
N ILE A 101 -3.49 -6.20 6.10
CA ILE A 101 -4.91 -6.31 6.45
C ILE A 101 -5.26 -7.73 6.91
N ALA A 102 -4.80 -8.76 6.20
CA ALA A 102 -5.08 -10.14 6.56
C ALA A 102 -4.46 -10.52 7.91
N GLU A 103 -3.22 -10.09 8.15
CA GLU A 103 -2.54 -10.25 9.45
C GLU A 103 -3.32 -9.56 10.57
N ASN A 104 -3.72 -8.30 10.35
CA ASN A 104 -4.47 -7.51 11.32
C ASN A 104 -5.81 -8.18 11.69
N ILE A 105 -6.58 -8.65 10.70
CA ILE A 105 -7.84 -9.35 10.94
C ILE A 105 -7.60 -10.65 11.72
N SER A 106 -6.55 -11.41 11.39
CA SER A 106 -6.21 -12.65 12.06
C SER A 106 -5.80 -12.43 13.52
N ILE A 107 -4.97 -11.42 13.78
CA ILE A 107 -4.56 -11.03 15.14
C ILE A 107 -5.77 -10.53 15.93
N LEU A 108 -6.70 -9.82 15.28
CA LEU A 108 -7.91 -9.32 15.91
C LEU A 108 -9.10 -10.30 15.81
N SER A 109 -8.82 -11.61 15.66
CA SER A 109 -9.84 -12.65 15.72
C SER A 109 -10.13 -13.06 17.18
N PHE A 110 -11.41 -12.95 17.56
CA PHE A 110 -11.87 -13.24 18.92
C PHE A 110 -11.81 -14.74 19.28
N SER A 111 -11.81 -15.63 18.29
CA SER A 111 -11.76 -17.08 18.50
C SER A 111 -10.53 -17.54 19.27
N ASN A 112 -9.41 -16.81 19.15
CA ASN A 112 -8.15 -17.16 19.80
C ASN A 112 -8.23 -17.04 21.34
N TYR A 113 -9.06 -16.13 21.85
CA TYR A 113 -9.21 -15.91 23.30
C TYR A 113 -10.07 -16.95 23.99
N LYS A 114 -11.11 -17.43 23.29
CA LYS A 114 -11.97 -18.49 23.82
C LYS A 114 -11.17 -19.76 24.11
N THR A 115 -10.15 -20.05 23.31
CA THR A 115 -9.26 -21.19 23.53
C THR A 115 -8.39 -21.01 24.77
N LEU A 116 -7.84 -19.81 25.01
CA LEU A 116 -7.02 -19.50 26.19
C LEU A 116 -7.80 -19.65 27.51
N LEU A 117 -9.09 -19.33 27.49
CA LEU A 117 -10.01 -19.51 28.61
C LEU A 117 -10.12 -20.96 29.12
N TYR A 118 -10.14 -21.92 28.19
CA TYR A 118 -10.24 -23.35 28.53
C TYR A 118 -8.92 -23.94 29.01
N GLN A 119 -7.81 -23.20 28.91
CA GLN A 119 -6.48 -23.65 29.31
C GLN A 119 -6.15 -23.32 30.78
N VAL A 120 -7.03 -22.60 31.48
CA VAL A 120 -6.79 -22.23 32.88
C VAL A 120 -7.05 -23.42 33.80
N ASP A 121 -5.98 -24.02 34.28
CA ASP A 121 -5.99 -25.12 35.22
C ASP A 121 -5.61 -24.61 36.63
N PRO A 122 -6.47 -24.74 37.65
CA PRO A 122 -6.18 -24.33 39.03
C PRO A 122 -5.00 -25.09 39.68
N MET A 123 -4.49 -26.15 39.04
CA MET A 123 -3.34 -26.96 39.48
C MET A 123 -2.06 -26.69 38.69
N ILE A 124 -2.11 -25.95 37.58
CA ILE A 124 -0.92 -25.59 36.75
C ILE A 124 -0.71 -24.07 36.70
N SER A 125 0.52 -23.61 36.97
CA SER A 125 0.84 -22.17 37.07
C SER A 125 0.47 -21.42 35.79
N ASN A 126 -0.15 -20.26 35.94
CA ASN A 126 -0.61 -19.44 34.82
C ASN A 126 0.51 -18.63 34.16
N ILE A 127 1.77 -18.75 34.62
CA ILE A 127 2.90 -17.96 34.11
C ILE A 127 3.09 -18.13 32.60
N GLN A 128 2.95 -19.35 32.06
CA GLN A 128 3.06 -19.57 30.61
C GLN A 128 1.92 -18.90 29.85
N LEU A 129 0.69 -18.99 30.37
CA LEU A 129 -0.49 -18.38 29.77
C LEU A 129 -0.38 -16.84 29.77
N ILE A 130 0.11 -16.24 30.86
CA ILE A 130 0.40 -14.80 30.96
C ILE A 130 1.46 -14.39 29.92
N ARG A 131 2.49 -15.21 29.69
CA ARG A 131 3.49 -14.94 28.64
C ARG A 131 2.89 -14.98 27.23
N GLU A 132 2.05 -15.96 26.93
CA GLU A 132 1.36 -16.04 25.63
C GLU A 132 0.44 -14.83 25.40
N ILE A 133 -0.24 -14.37 26.44
CA ILE A 133 -1.04 -13.14 26.41
C ILE A 133 -0.18 -11.92 26.07
N HIS A 134 0.99 -11.76 26.70
CA HIS A 134 1.89 -10.65 26.39
C HIS A 134 2.47 -10.72 24.97
N LYS A 135 2.72 -11.92 24.43
CA LYS A 135 3.11 -12.07 23.02
C LYS A 135 2.00 -11.58 22.09
N PHE A 136 0.76 -11.87 22.42
CA PHE A 136 -0.40 -11.44 21.65
C PHE A 136 -0.58 -9.92 21.69
N ASP A 137 -0.47 -9.31 22.87
CA ASP A 137 -0.50 -7.84 23.04
C ASP A 137 0.60 -7.16 22.20
N LYS A 138 1.82 -7.73 22.22
CA LYS A 138 2.91 -7.27 21.35
C LYS A 138 2.56 -7.39 19.86
N ALA A 139 1.94 -8.49 19.44
CA ALA A 139 1.53 -8.66 18.04
C ALA A 139 0.51 -7.60 17.59
N ILE A 140 -0.43 -7.21 18.47
CA ILE A 140 -1.38 -6.11 18.19
C ILE A 140 -0.64 -4.78 18.00
N ILE A 141 0.34 -4.48 18.86
CA ILE A 141 1.15 -3.26 18.78
C ILE A 141 1.99 -3.25 17.49
N ASP A 142 2.63 -4.37 17.17
CA ASP A 142 3.45 -4.50 15.96
C ASP A 142 2.59 -4.34 14.69
N ALA A 143 1.38 -4.91 14.67
CA ALA A 143 0.39 -4.74 13.61
C ALA A 143 -0.02 -3.26 13.42
N LYS A 144 -0.27 -2.55 14.53
CA LYS A 144 -0.58 -1.13 14.50
C LYS A 144 0.57 -0.31 13.90
N ASN A 145 1.80 -0.56 14.37
CA ASN A 145 2.99 0.17 13.93
C ASN A 145 3.28 -0.07 12.44
N ARG A 146 3.14 -1.31 11.96
CA ARG A 146 3.30 -1.64 10.53
C ARG A 146 2.35 -0.85 9.65
N LEU A 147 1.08 -0.77 10.06
CA LEU A 147 0.07 0.00 9.34
C LEU A 147 0.40 1.50 9.32
N GLU A 148 0.86 2.05 10.45
CA GLU A 148 1.25 3.45 10.53
C GLU A 148 2.48 3.76 9.66
N ILE A 149 3.48 2.88 9.65
CA ILE A 149 4.67 3.00 8.79
C ILE A 149 4.28 2.92 7.31
N PHE A 150 3.41 1.99 6.94
CA PHE A 150 2.95 1.82 5.55
C PHE A 150 2.30 3.11 5.00
N TYR A 151 1.56 3.83 5.84
CA TYR A 151 0.90 5.09 5.48
C TYR A 151 1.62 6.36 5.98
N GLN A 152 2.89 6.29 6.42
CA GLN A 152 3.62 7.44 6.99
C GLN A 152 3.68 8.67 6.05
N ASN A 153 3.53 8.46 4.74
CA ASN A 153 3.52 9.52 3.73
C ASN A 153 2.12 9.86 3.17
N ASP A 154 1.11 9.03 3.45
CA ASP A 154 -0.23 9.07 2.84
C ASP A 154 -1.34 9.39 3.88
N SER A 155 -0.96 10.10 4.96
CA SER A 155 -1.82 10.44 6.12
C SER A 155 -3.11 11.21 5.82
N GLN A 156 -3.39 11.56 4.56
CA GLN A 156 -4.60 12.27 4.13
C GLN A 156 -5.65 11.36 3.46
N LEU A 157 -5.36 10.07 3.27
CA LEU A 157 -6.29 9.15 2.62
C LEU A 157 -7.47 8.84 3.55
N ILE A 158 -8.68 9.24 3.15
CA ILE A 158 -9.90 9.13 3.97
C ILE A 158 -10.18 7.66 4.32
N GLN A 159 -10.00 6.76 3.36
CA GLN A 159 -10.23 5.32 3.53
C GLN A 159 -9.30 4.73 4.59
N TYR A 160 -8.02 5.16 4.59
CA TYR A 160 -7.06 4.76 5.62
C TYR A 160 -7.46 5.32 6.99
N SER A 161 -7.87 6.59 7.06
CA SER A 161 -8.33 7.20 8.31
C SER A 161 -9.51 6.44 8.91
N ILE A 162 -10.48 6.05 8.09
CA ILE A 162 -11.62 5.25 8.50
C ILE A 162 -11.17 3.86 9.01
N TYR A 163 -10.32 3.17 8.25
CA TYR A 163 -9.77 1.88 8.65
C TYR A 163 -9.02 1.96 9.99
N LYS A 164 -8.18 3.00 10.15
CA LYS A 164 -7.42 3.25 11.39
C LYS A 164 -8.34 3.44 12.60
N ILE A 165 -9.42 4.22 12.46
CA ILE A 165 -10.40 4.44 13.53
C ILE A 165 -11.04 3.10 13.94
N CYS A 166 -11.49 2.30 12.97
CA CYS A 166 -12.07 0.98 13.25
C CYS A 166 -11.07 0.05 13.95
N PHE A 167 -9.84 0.01 13.47
CA PHE A 167 -8.76 -0.78 14.07
C PHE A 167 -8.47 -0.33 15.51
N ASP A 168 -8.33 0.97 15.76
CA ASP A 168 -8.07 1.51 17.10
C ASP A 168 -9.21 1.22 18.08
N GLU A 169 -10.47 1.29 17.64
CA GLU A 169 -11.62 0.92 18.47
C GLU A 169 -11.64 -0.57 18.83
N ILE A 170 -11.27 -1.45 17.89
CA ILE A 170 -11.11 -2.88 18.17
C ILE A 170 -10.01 -3.09 19.20
N VAL A 171 -8.84 -2.47 19.00
CA VAL A 171 -7.71 -2.57 19.94
C VAL A 171 -8.11 -2.11 21.34
N LYS A 172 -8.91 -1.04 21.47
CA LYS A 172 -9.44 -0.59 22.78
C LYS A 172 -10.31 -1.65 23.45
N VAL A 173 -11.18 -2.32 22.70
CA VAL A 173 -12.02 -3.40 23.26
C VAL A 173 -11.16 -4.60 23.63
N TYR A 174 -10.19 -4.96 22.79
CA TYR A 174 -9.20 -6.00 23.08
C TYR A 174 -8.46 -5.75 24.38
N ASN A 175 -7.95 -4.53 24.58
CA ASN A 175 -7.20 -4.18 25.78
C ASN A 175 -8.05 -4.30 27.06
N ARG A 176 -9.37 -4.05 26.98
CA ARG A 176 -10.29 -4.26 28.11
C ARG A 176 -10.45 -5.75 28.45
N VAL A 177 -10.62 -6.60 27.44
CA VAL A 177 -10.73 -8.06 27.64
C VAL A 177 -9.41 -8.63 28.15
N LEU A 178 -8.28 -8.18 27.59
CA LEU A 178 -6.92 -8.55 28.00
C LEU A 178 -6.65 -8.19 29.46
N ASP A 179 -6.92 -6.95 29.87
CA ASP A 179 -6.71 -6.48 31.24
C ASP A 179 -7.57 -7.30 32.24
N ALA A 180 -8.83 -7.57 31.89
CA ALA A 180 -9.70 -8.43 32.69
C ALA A 180 -9.15 -9.87 32.80
N PHE A 181 -8.61 -10.42 31.71
CA PHE A 181 -8.05 -11.77 31.69
C PHE A 181 -6.76 -11.86 32.51
N ILE A 182 -5.85 -10.89 32.38
CA ILE A 182 -4.61 -10.83 33.16
C ILE A 182 -4.93 -10.73 34.66
N LYS A 183 -5.88 -9.87 35.05
CA LYS A 183 -6.34 -9.75 36.43
C LYS A 183 -6.90 -11.06 36.97
N TYR A 184 -7.66 -11.80 36.15
CA TYR A 184 -8.17 -13.13 36.51
C TYR A 184 -7.02 -14.12 36.75
N LEU A 185 -6.03 -14.17 35.86
CA LEU A 185 -4.89 -15.09 35.98
C LEU A 185 -3.97 -14.76 37.16
N GLN A 186 -3.67 -13.48 37.40
CA GLN A 186 -2.85 -13.04 38.53
C GLN A 186 -3.50 -13.38 39.86
N LYS A 187 -4.80 -13.09 40.02
CA LYS A 187 -5.53 -13.44 41.24
C LYS A 187 -5.62 -14.96 41.43
N THR A 188 -5.76 -15.72 40.36
CA THR A 188 -5.74 -17.19 40.40
C THR A 188 -4.38 -17.72 40.87
N GLU A 189 -3.29 -17.15 40.35
CA GLU A 189 -1.92 -17.52 40.74
C GLU A 189 -1.67 -17.25 42.23
N GLU A 190 -2.06 -16.06 42.72
CA GLU A 190 -1.84 -15.62 44.10
C GLU A 190 -2.73 -16.37 45.12
N ALA A 191 -4.03 -16.51 44.83
CA ALA A 191 -5.01 -16.99 45.81
C ALA A 191 -5.14 -18.52 45.84
N VAL A 192 -4.98 -19.19 44.70
CA VAL A 192 -5.27 -20.62 44.57
C VAL A 192 -3.97 -21.41 44.41
N HIS A 193 -3.08 -20.99 43.53
CA HIS A 193 -1.87 -21.77 43.24
C HIS A 193 -0.90 -21.83 44.40
N ILE A 194 -0.52 -20.68 44.95
CA ILE A 194 0.42 -20.61 46.07
C ILE A 194 -0.16 -21.31 47.31
N ASN A 195 -1.45 -21.10 47.59
CA ASN A 195 -2.10 -21.64 48.78
C ASN A 195 -2.38 -23.13 48.64
N THR A 196 -2.88 -23.59 47.49
CA THR A 196 -3.13 -25.02 47.23
C THR A 196 -1.82 -25.78 47.18
N LYS A 197 -0.77 -25.29 46.49
CA LYS A 197 0.54 -25.97 46.47
C LYS A 197 1.15 -26.10 47.86
N LYS A 198 1.12 -25.03 48.66
CA LYS A 198 1.57 -25.08 50.07
C LYS A 198 0.71 -26.05 50.87
N ALA A 199 -0.61 -25.97 50.74
CA ALA A 199 -1.54 -26.88 51.39
C ALA A 199 -1.19 -28.34 51.07
N THR A 200 -1.06 -28.73 49.79
CA THR A 200 -0.77 -30.11 49.39
C THR A 200 0.59 -30.60 49.91
N GLN A 201 1.59 -29.72 50.02
CA GLN A 201 2.91 -30.07 50.56
C GLN A 201 2.90 -30.29 52.08
N ILE A 202 2.09 -29.52 52.82
CA ILE A 202 2.09 -29.54 54.29
C ILE A 202 1.02 -30.49 54.84
N THR A 203 -0.08 -30.72 54.13
CA THR A 203 -1.22 -31.59 54.53
C THR A 203 -0.81 -32.98 55.04
N PRO A 204 0.16 -33.69 54.45
CA PRO A 204 0.60 -35.00 54.96
C PRO A 204 1.26 -34.95 56.35
N LEU A 205 1.78 -33.79 56.75
CA LEU A 205 2.54 -33.58 57.99
C LEU A 205 1.67 -33.04 59.14
N LEU A 206 0.39 -32.79 58.87
CA LEU A 206 -0.53 -32.11 59.78
C LEU A 206 -1.41 -33.09 60.57
N SER A 207 -1.93 -32.62 61.72
CA SER A 207 -2.96 -33.33 62.47
C SER A 207 -4.28 -33.38 61.69
N ASP A 208 -5.17 -34.32 62.00
CA ASP A 208 -6.44 -34.45 61.25
C ASP A 208 -7.33 -33.20 61.36
N LEU A 209 -7.28 -32.47 62.49
CA LEU A 209 -7.97 -31.20 62.66
C LEU A 209 -7.40 -30.12 61.73
N ASP A 210 -6.06 -30.05 61.63
CA ASP A 210 -5.37 -29.09 60.77
C ASP A 210 -5.55 -29.42 59.28
N LYS A 211 -5.66 -30.70 58.92
CA LYS A 211 -6.02 -31.12 57.55
C LYS A 211 -7.40 -30.63 57.13
N VAL A 212 -8.39 -30.67 58.04
CA VAL A 212 -9.73 -30.14 57.79
C VAL A 212 -9.68 -28.63 57.59
N PHE A 213 -8.91 -27.91 58.41
CA PHE A 213 -8.72 -26.47 58.28
C PHE A 213 -8.06 -26.09 56.94
N ILE A 214 -6.97 -26.76 56.56
CA ILE A 214 -6.28 -26.57 55.28
C ILE A 214 -7.20 -26.90 54.10
N SER A 215 -7.98 -27.99 54.17
CA SER A 215 -8.95 -28.35 53.14
C SER A 215 -10.02 -27.27 52.95
N SER A 216 -10.46 -26.62 54.04
CA SER A 216 -11.39 -25.50 53.97
C SER A 216 -10.80 -24.25 53.29
N ILE A 217 -9.50 -24.01 53.44
CA ILE A 217 -8.77 -22.93 52.75
C ILE A 217 -8.69 -23.23 51.26
N VAL A 218 -8.34 -24.47 50.89
CA VAL A 218 -8.32 -24.91 49.48
C VAL A 218 -9.70 -24.79 48.85
N PHE A 219 -10.75 -25.23 49.54
CA PHE A 219 -12.14 -25.13 49.07
C PHE A 219 -12.57 -23.67 48.84
N LYS A 220 -12.27 -22.76 49.79
CA LYS A 220 -12.51 -21.32 49.62
C LYS A 220 -11.74 -20.74 48.43
N GLY A 221 -10.51 -21.20 48.20
CA GLY A 221 -9.72 -20.81 47.03
C GLY A 221 -10.38 -21.22 45.71
N THR A 222 -10.92 -22.45 45.64
CA THR A 222 -11.65 -22.93 44.45
C THR A 222 -12.99 -22.23 44.23
N ASP A 223 -13.73 -21.87 45.28
CA ASP A 223 -14.95 -21.06 45.15
C ASP A 223 -14.64 -19.67 44.59
N MET A 224 -13.59 -19.02 45.13
CA MET A 224 -13.13 -17.72 44.60
C MET A 224 -12.72 -17.83 43.12
N LEU A 225 -12.04 -18.91 42.71
CA LEU A 225 -11.70 -19.17 41.30
C LEU A 225 -12.95 -19.17 40.42
N SER A 226 -13.99 -19.88 40.84
CA SER A 226 -15.26 -19.99 40.12
C SER A 226 -15.94 -18.63 39.96
N ASP A 227 -15.99 -17.83 41.03
CA ASP A 227 -16.55 -16.48 41.00
C ASP A 227 -15.78 -15.55 40.06
N TRP A 228 -14.45 -15.58 40.08
CA TRP A 228 -13.64 -14.75 39.20
C TRP A 228 -13.71 -15.19 37.74
N LYS A 229 -13.78 -16.51 37.49
CA LYS A 229 -14.03 -17.06 36.16
C LYS A 229 -15.37 -16.58 35.62
N ASN A 230 -16.43 -16.62 36.43
CA ASN A 230 -17.75 -16.15 36.04
C ASN A 230 -17.75 -14.65 35.73
N LYS A 231 -17.08 -13.82 36.54
CA LYS A 231 -16.92 -12.38 36.26
C LYS A 231 -16.16 -12.12 34.95
N PHE A 232 -15.13 -12.91 34.67
CA PHE A 232 -14.40 -12.79 33.41
C PHE A 232 -15.27 -13.19 32.21
N ILE A 233 -15.99 -14.32 32.31
CA ILE A 233 -16.94 -14.76 31.28
C ILE A 233 -18.00 -13.70 31.03
N GLU A 234 -18.53 -13.06 32.09
CA GLU A 234 -19.50 -11.98 31.95
C GLU A 234 -18.92 -10.80 31.16
N VAL A 235 -17.72 -10.33 31.50
CA VAL A 235 -17.05 -9.26 30.74
C VAL A 235 -16.79 -9.69 29.29
N PHE A 236 -16.37 -10.94 29.08
CA PHE A 236 -16.13 -11.51 27.76
C PHE A 236 -17.40 -11.52 26.91
N ASP A 237 -18.50 -12.04 27.44
CA ASP A 237 -19.80 -12.11 26.77
C ASP A 237 -20.37 -10.71 26.50
N GLN A 238 -20.22 -9.77 27.44
CA GLN A 238 -20.61 -8.36 27.25
C GLN A 238 -19.83 -7.66 26.13
N GLN A 239 -18.55 -8.03 25.92
CA GLN A 239 -17.74 -7.45 24.85
C GLN A 239 -17.87 -8.21 23.52
N LYS A 240 -18.31 -9.48 23.53
CA LYS A 240 -18.40 -10.32 22.33
C LYS A 240 -19.23 -9.68 21.21
N ASP A 241 -20.46 -9.27 21.50
CA ASP A 241 -21.34 -8.63 20.51
C ASP A 241 -20.73 -7.35 19.93
N LYS A 242 -19.97 -6.61 20.75
CA LYS A 242 -19.27 -5.41 20.33
C LYS A 242 -18.09 -5.75 19.42
N MET A 243 -17.35 -6.81 19.74
CA MET A 243 -16.22 -7.28 18.95
C MET A 243 -16.68 -7.86 17.61
N ASP A 244 -17.72 -8.68 17.58
CA ASP A 244 -18.27 -9.24 16.33
C ASP A 244 -18.67 -8.11 15.36
N LYS A 245 -19.41 -7.10 15.85
CA LYS A 245 -19.78 -5.91 15.06
C LYS A 245 -18.58 -5.09 14.59
N MET A 246 -17.57 -4.95 15.45
CA MET A 246 -16.37 -4.21 15.07
C MET A 246 -15.52 -4.97 14.06
N SER A 247 -15.41 -6.31 14.17
CA SER A 247 -14.75 -7.17 13.18
C SER A 247 -15.46 -7.10 11.81
N GLU A 248 -16.79 -7.04 11.78
CA GLU A 248 -17.54 -6.76 10.55
C GLU A 248 -17.19 -5.37 9.98
N GLY A 249 -17.14 -4.34 10.83
CA GLY A 249 -16.73 -3.00 10.45
C GLY A 249 -15.29 -2.94 9.91
N LEU A 250 -14.36 -3.68 10.52
CA LEU A 250 -12.98 -3.80 10.05
C LEU A 250 -12.94 -4.47 8.69
N ASN A 251 -13.65 -5.59 8.51
CA ASN A 251 -13.73 -6.28 7.21
C ASN A 251 -14.30 -5.38 6.11
N LEU A 252 -15.33 -4.59 6.42
CA LEU A 252 -15.91 -3.63 5.46
C LEU A 252 -14.91 -2.54 5.09
N THR A 253 -14.27 -1.91 6.08
CA THR A 253 -13.32 -0.81 5.87
C THR A 253 -12.04 -1.29 5.18
N SER A 254 -11.60 -2.52 5.45
CA SER A 254 -10.54 -3.22 4.70
C SER A 254 -10.86 -3.36 3.22
N LYS A 255 -12.09 -3.79 2.89
CA LYS A 255 -12.52 -3.92 1.48
C LYS A 255 -12.51 -2.57 0.78
N ILE A 256 -13.08 -1.54 1.42
CA ILE A 256 -13.11 -0.18 0.87
C ILE A 256 -11.69 0.34 0.60
N LEU A 257 -10.76 0.09 1.52
CA LEU A 257 -9.37 0.53 1.38
C LEU A 257 -8.65 -0.20 0.23
N LEU A 258 -8.87 -1.51 0.10
CA LEU A 258 -8.30 -2.31 -0.99
C LEU A 258 -8.92 -1.96 -2.35
N GLU A 259 -10.24 -1.73 -2.40
CA GLU A 259 -10.94 -1.30 -3.61
C GLU A 259 -10.41 0.05 -4.10
N TYR A 260 -10.19 1.01 -3.20
CA TYR A 260 -9.58 2.29 -3.56
C TYR A 260 -8.20 2.13 -4.21
N GLU A 261 -7.32 1.31 -3.62
CA GLU A 261 -5.99 1.04 -4.18
C GLU A 261 -6.08 0.34 -5.54
N HIS A 262 -7.04 -0.58 -5.70
CA HIS A 262 -7.30 -1.26 -6.96
C HIS A 262 -7.80 -0.30 -8.05
N GLU A 263 -8.70 0.63 -7.72
CA GLU A 263 -9.21 1.64 -8.65
C GLU A 263 -8.09 2.55 -9.17
N GLU A 264 -7.14 2.94 -8.32
CA GLU A 264 -5.99 3.74 -8.77
C GLU A 264 -5.09 2.94 -9.74
N ILE A 265 -4.92 1.62 -9.55
CA ILE A 265 -4.23 0.76 -10.52
C ILE A 265 -4.98 0.78 -11.87
N VAL A 266 -6.29 0.52 -11.85
CA VAL A 266 -7.14 0.47 -13.05
C VAL A 266 -7.12 1.80 -13.82
N LYS A 267 -7.09 2.93 -13.11
CA LYS A 267 -6.99 4.26 -13.70
C LYS A 267 -5.69 4.46 -14.49
N ILE A 268 -4.55 4.00 -13.98
CA ILE A 268 -3.26 4.08 -14.68
C ILE A 268 -3.22 3.08 -15.84
N GLU A 269 -3.77 1.88 -15.68
CA GLU A 269 -3.90 0.90 -16.76
C GLU A 269 -4.74 1.42 -17.93
N ASN A 270 -5.84 2.13 -17.64
CA ASN A 270 -6.66 2.79 -18.64
C ASN A 270 -5.89 3.89 -19.39
N GLN A 271 -5.06 4.68 -18.69
CA GLN A 271 -4.18 5.67 -19.33
C GLN A 271 -3.18 5.01 -20.29
N LEU A 272 -2.60 3.88 -19.88
CA LEU A 272 -1.70 3.10 -20.73
C LEU A 272 -2.42 2.53 -21.95
N SER A 273 -3.63 1.98 -21.78
CA SER A 273 -4.44 1.47 -22.90
C SER A 273 -4.77 2.56 -23.92
N ILE A 274 -5.14 3.76 -23.45
CA ILE A 274 -5.40 4.92 -24.32
C ILE A 274 -4.12 5.35 -25.07
N LEU A 275 -2.96 5.29 -24.41
CA LEU A 275 -1.67 5.59 -25.05
C LEU A 275 -1.38 4.60 -26.20
N LEU A 276 -1.64 3.31 -25.98
CA LEU A 276 -1.40 2.24 -26.95
C LEU A 276 -2.41 2.25 -28.12
N LYS A 277 -3.66 2.65 -27.89
CA LYS A 277 -4.73 2.73 -28.93
C LYS A 277 -4.62 3.94 -29.85
N LYS A 278 -3.72 4.90 -29.59
CA LYS A 278 -3.45 6.03 -30.50
C LYS A 278 -2.48 5.65 -31.65
N ASN A 279 -2.31 4.36 -31.89
CA ASN A 279 -1.65 3.75 -33.05
C ASN A 279 -2.68 3.35 -34.10
#